data_AF-A0A8C7THM6-F1
#
_entry.id   AF-A0A8C7THM6-F1
#
_cell.length_a   1.000
_cell.length_b   1.000
_cell.length_c   1.000
_cell.angle_alpha   90.00
_cell.angle_beta   90.00
_cell.angle_gamma   90.00
#
_symmetry.space_group_name_H-M   'P 1'
#
loop_
_entity.id
_entity.type
_entity.pdbx_description
1 polymer ?
#
loop_
_entity_poly.entity_id
_entity_poly.type
_entity_poly.pdbx_seq_one_letter_code
_entity_poly.pdbx_strand_id
1 'polypeptide(L)'
;MSYQHCPCLESTKKDLEGIKNQFETLIANIKGSSCPSCAKKDGESEKTVSRSSKGADQGAAMLPCRWYEKKDTEIEKDREHKQSIAEMENFYKTELDKVRSDLEAERKKHDSFKQRMASELSPEIESRGDLSEDITNPCRETQLRKMYDQLQLVEWPKIKEAFNSSGYDPSNAERLVKDTFEVAWGDMERKKKDMKQLFSLDSTTQQSTKKVSEYMQAAVRNLQMALFYSQKADVVKDQLSSLRITDLQVKGIRNHIFAECYWLGSLMALHNPPLKPNWQCCDANRSVNFPPLIIPSEVEKFQWNFNN
;
A
#
# COMPACT_ATOMS: atom_id res chain seq x y z
N MET A 1 -7.06 16.24 1.04
CA MET A 1 -7.75 14.96 0.81
C MET A 1 -7.87 14.26 2.14
N SER A 2 -9.10 14.12 2.63
CA SER A 2 -9.42 13.51 3.91
C SER A 2 -9.17 12.02 3.80
N TYR A 3 -8.24 11.48 4.59
CA TYR A 3 -8.08 10.04 4.73
C TYR A 3 -9.41 9.48 5.24
N GLN A 4 -10.07 8.66 4.42
CA GLN A 4 -11.28 7.95 4.82
C GLN A 4 -10.96 7.09 6.04
N HIS A 5 -11.67 7.37 7.14
CA HIS A 5 -11.67 6.58 8.36
C HIS A 5 -11.97 5.12 8.03
N CYS A 6 -11.01 4.23 8.30
CA CYS A 6 -11.22 2.80 8.28
C CYS A 6 -11.88 2.41 9.62
N PRO A 7 -13.16 1.99 9.64
CA PRO A 7 -13.90 1.74 10.89
C PRO A 7 -13.26 0.66 11.76
N CYS A 8 -12.51 -0.25 11.15
CA CYS A 8 -11.80 -1.36 11.80
C CYS A 8 -10.65 -0.88 12.71
N LEU A 9 -9.99 0.22 12.32
CA LEU A 9 -8.87 0.83 13.07
C LEU A 9 -9.36 1.68 14.24
N GLU A 10 -10.52 2.33 14.09
CA GLU A 10 -11.14 3.10 15.17
C GLU A 10 -11.71 2.18 16.27
N SER A 11 -12.28 1.03 15.88
CA SER A 11 -12.76 0.01 16.82
C SER A 11 -11.62 -0.57 17.64
N THR A 12 -10.54 -1.00 16.99
CA THR A 12 -9.36 -1.57 17.69
C THR A 12 -8.66 -0.56 18.59
N LYS A 13 -8.63 0.72 18.22
CA LYS A 13 -8.11 1.79 19.08
C LYS A 13 -8.98 2.02 20.32
N LYS A 14 -10.31 1.95 20.17
CA LYS A 14 -11.26 2.08 21.27
C LYS A 14 -11.20 0.88 22.24
N ASP A 15 -11.00 -0.32 21.70
CA ASP A 15 -10.85 -1.54 22.48
C ASP A 15 -9.53 -1.53 23.29
N LEU A 16 -8.43 -1.06 22.69
CA LEU A 16 -7.15 -0.89 23.39
C LEU A 16 -7.20 0.18 24.49
N GLU A 17 -7.89 1.30 24.27
CA GLU A 17 -8.07 2.32 25.32
C GLU A 17 -8.97 1.81 26.46
N GLY A 18 -9.97 0.98 26.15
CA GLY A 18 -10.79 0.29 27.14
C GLY A 18 -9.98 -0.65 28.03
N ILE A 19 -9.09 -1.44 27.44
CA ILE A 19 -8.20 -2.36 28.16
C ILE A 19 -7.21 -1.59 29.04
N LYS A 20 -6.65 -0.49 28.53
CA LYS A 20 -5.74 0.38 29.28
C LYS A 20 -6.42 0.99 30.53
N ASN A 21 -7.64 1.50 30.38
CA ASN A 21 -8.39 2.08 31.51
C ASN A 21 -8.76 1.03 32.57
N GLN A 22 -9.05 -0.21 32.14
CA GLN A 22 -9.28 -1.32 33.07
C GLN A 22 -8.01 -1.67 33.86
N PHE A 23 -6.84 -1.68 33.21
CA PHE A 23 -5.55 -1.92 33.87
C PHE A 23 -5.17 -0.81 34.86
N GLU A 24 -5.36 0.47 34.48
CA GLU A 24 -5.08 1.61 35.36
C GLU A 24 -6.01 1.60 36.59
N THR A 25 -7.27 1.22 36.41
CA THR A 25 -8.23 1.05 37.52
C THR A 25 -7.82 -0.10 38.45
N LEU A 26 -7.34 -1.21 37.90
CA LEU A 26 -6.85 -2.36 38.68
C LEU A 26 -5.61 -1.96 39.51
N ILE A 27 -4.67 -1.24 38.91
CA ILE A 27 -3.46 -0.74 39.58
C ILE A 27 -3.82 0.26 40.69
N ALA A 28 -4.79 1.15 40.45
CA ALA A 28 -5.28 2.09 41.45
C ALA A 28 -5.93 1.38 42.64
N ASN A 29 -6.70 0.32 42.39
CA ASN A 29 -7.31 -0.48 43.45
C ASN A 29 -6.28 -1.26 44.28
N ILE A 30 -5.23 -1.79 43.65
CA ILE A 30 -4.12 -2.47 44.36
C ILE A 30 -3.31 -1.47 45.20
N LYS A 31 -3.12 -0.23 44.73
CA LYS A 31 -2.45 0.83 45.49
C LYS A 31 -3.32 1.45 46.58
N GLY A 32 -4.65 1.39 46.44
CA GLY A 32 -5.63 1.91 47.40
C GLY A 32 -5.93 0.95 48.57
N SER A 33 -5.64 -0.34 48.44
CA SER A 33 -5.81 -1.34 49.51
C SER A 33 -4.57 -1.45 50.40
N SER A 34 -4.13 -0.34 50.99
CA SER A 34 -3.27 -0.38 52.18
C SER A 34 -4.17 -0.32 53.41
N CYS A 35 -4.19 -1.40 54.18
CA CYS A 35 -4.91 -1.46 55.44
C CYS A 35 -4.31 -0.42 56.42
N PRO A 36 -5.08 0.51 57.01
CA PRO A 36 -4.54 1.55 57.89
C PRO A 36 -3.88 1.06 59.19
N SER A 37 -3.81 -0.24 59.45
CA SER A 37 -3.31 -0.80 60.71
C SER A 37 -1.89 -1.36 60.67
N CYS A 38 -1.21 -1.40 59.52
CA CYS A 38 0.13 -1.98 59.39
C CYS A 38 1.27 -0.98 59.12
N ALA A 39 1.10 0.31 59.44
CA ALA A 39 2.21 1.25 59.57
C ALA A 39 2.94 1.02 60.92
N LYS A 40 3.80 -0.01 60.99
CA LYS A 40 4.76 -0.14 62.09
C LYS A 40 5.88 0.88 61.89
N LYS A 41 6.14 1.62 62.98
CA LYS A 41 7.26 2.53 63.17
C LYS A 41 8.55 1.73 63.22
N ASP A 42 9.45 1.97 62.28
CA ASP A 42 10.86 1.69 62.47
C ASP A 42 11.48 2.87 63.24
N GLY A 43 12.10 2.55 64.36
CA GLY A 43 12.71 3.53 65.26
C GLY A 43 13.51 2.79 66.32
N GLU A 44 14.76 2.50 65.96
CA GLU A 44 15.82 2.05 66.86
C GLU A 44 15.95 2.98 68.07
N SER A 45 16.04 2.40 69.28
CA SER A 45 16.93 2.95 70.31
C SER A 45 17.26 1.85 71.32
N GLU A 46 18.53 1.51 71.36
CA GLU A 46 19.18 0.71 72.40
C GLU A 46 18.89 1.27 73.80
N LYS A 47 18.60 0.39 74.76
CA LYS A 47 19.14 0.51 76.13
C LYS A 47 18.98 -0.80 76.91
N THR A 48 20.14 -1.29 77.35
CA THR A 48 20.38 -2.30 78.38
C THR A 48 19.70 -1.95 79.71
N VAL A 49 19.03 -2.90 80.37
CA VAL A 49 19.03 -3.08 81.84
C VAL A 49 18.71 -4.55 82.19
N SER A 50 19.54 -5.12 83.07
CA SER A 50 19.50 -6.48 83.61
C SER A 50 18.47 -6.67 84.74
N ARG A 51 18.09 -7.95 85.01
CA ARG A 51 18.06 -8.64 86.35
C ARG A 51 16.74 -9.35 86.74
N SER A 52 16.85 -10.68 86.95
CA SER A 52 16.24 -11.57 87.98
C SER A 52 14.69 -11.59 88.14
N SER A 53 13.97 -12.72 88.24
CA SER A 53 14.06 -13.78 89.27
C SER A 53 13.04 -14.93 89.02
N LYS A 54 13.44 -16.16 89.37
CA LYS A 54 12.73 -17.36 89.91
C LYS A 54 11.18 -17.53 89.87
N GLY A 55 10.78 -18.79 89.67
CA GLY A 55 9.60 -19.47 90.28
C GLY A 55 8.66 -20.11 89.23
N ALA A 56 8.70 -21.43 88.99
CA ALA A 56 8.06 -22.54 89.71
C ALA A 56 6.59 -22.82 89.31
N ASP A 57 6.39 -24.04 88.81
CA ASP A 57 5.18 -24.88 88.66
C ASP A 57 3.78 -24.27 88.86
N GLN A 58 2.86 -24.62 87.94
CA GLN A 58 1.84 -25.66 88.21
C GLN A 58 0.96 -25.90 86.98
N GLY A 59 0.62 -27.17 86.76
CA GLY A 59 -0.28 -27.61 85.71
C GLY A 59 -1.68 -27.03 85.87
N ALA A 60 -2.17 -26.40 84.81
CA ALA A 60 -3.57 -26.31 84.52
C ALA A 60 -3.81 -27.11 83.24
N ALA A 61 -4.63 -28.15 83.32
CA ALA A 61 -5.19 -28.78 82.14
C ALA A 61 -6.03 -27.72 81.41
N MET A 62 -5.38 -27.04 80.47
CA MET A 62 -5.99 -25.97 79.70
C MET A 62 -6.81 -26.63 78.61
N LEU A 63 -8.12 -26.71 78.83
CA LEU A 63 -9.08 -27.01 77.78
C LEU A 63 -8.73 -26.15 76.56
N PRO A 64 -8.66 -26.72 75.33
CA PRO A 64 -8.27 -25.95 74.15
C PRO A 64 -9.21 -24.77 74.02
N CYS A 65 -8.68 -23.57 74.25
CA CYS A 65 -9.47 -22.36 74.12
C CYS A 65 -9.85 -22.25 72.64
N ARG A 66 -11.15 -22.27 72.34
CA ARG A 66 -11.77 -22.07 71.01
C ARG A 66 -11.23 -20.85 70.22
N TRP A 67 -10.51 -19.97 70.91
CA TRP A 67 -9.81 -18.79 70.39
C TRP A 67 -8.46 -19.10 69.72
N TYR A 68 -7.76 -20.17 70.12
CA TYR A 68 -6.50 -20.60 69.52
C TYR A 68 -6.74 -21.36 68.20
N GLU A 69 -7.69 -22.30 68.16
CA GLU A 69 -8.08 -23.01 66.93
C GLU A 69 -8.57 -22.06 65.81
N LYS A 70 -9.24 -20.96 66.20
CA LYS A 70 -9.72 -19.93 65.26
C LYS A 70 -8.59 -19.10 64.66
N LYS A 71 -7.49 -18.89 65.39
CA LYS A 71 -6.30 -18.18 64.88
C LYS A 71 -5.46 -19.08 63.99
N ASP A 72 -5.30 -20.35 64.34
CA ASP A 72 -4.52 -21.29 63.55
C ASP A 72 -5.20 -21.55 62.19
N THR A 73 -6.53 -21.61 62.15
CA THR A 73 -7.30 -21.73 60.89
C THR A 73 -7.29 -20.47 60.01
N GLU A 74 -7.12 -19.28 60.60
CA GLU A 74 -7.06 -18.01 59.86
C GLU A 74 -5.65 -17.78 59.28
N ILE A 75 -4.60 -18.19 60.01
CA ILE A 75 -3.21 -18.20 59.54
C ILE A 75 -3.02 -19.21 58.39
N GLU A 76 -3.61 -20.40 58.50
CA GLU A 76 -3.53 -21.42 57.44
C GLU A 76 -4.22 -20.93 56.15
N LYS A 77 -5.41 -20.32 56.26
CA LYS A 77 -6.11 -19.72 55.11
C LYS A 77 -5.33 -18.58 54.47
N ASP A 78 -4.66 -17.74 55.25
CA ASP A 78 -3.84 -16.64 54.73
C ASP A 78 -2.59 -17.16 54.01
N ARG A 79 -2.03 -18.28 54.48
CA ARG A 79 -0.92 -19.00 53.82
C ARG A 79 -1.37 -19.67 52.52
N GLU A 80 -2.51 -20.35 52.51
CA GLU A 80 -3.11 -20.93 51.30
C GLU A 80 -3.45 -19.85 50.27
N HIS A 81 -3.99 -18.71 50.71
CA HIS A 81 -4.29 -17.58 49.83
C HIS A 81 -3.03 -16.99 49.20
N LYS A 82 -1.96 -16.79 49.97
CA LYS A 82 -0.66 -16.34 49.45
C LYS A 82 -0.04 -17.33 48.47
N GLN A 83 -0.18 -18.62 48.74
CA GLN A 83 0.32 -19.67 47.84
C GLN A 83 -0.47 -19.69 46.52
N SER A 84 -1.80 -19.55 46.58
CA SER A 84 -2.66 -19.43 45.40
C SER A 84 -2.34 -18.20 44.55
N ILE A 85 -2.05 -17.05 45.17
CA ILE A 85 -1.61 -15.84 44.45
C ILE A 85 -0.26 -16.07 43.77
N ALA A 86 0.71 -16.67 44.46
CA ALA A 86 2.03 -16.94 43.89
C ALA A 86 1.97 -17.93 42.71
N GLU A 87 1.10 -18.94 42.77
CA GLU A 87 0.86 -19.88 41.67
C GLU A 87 0.24 -19.16 40.47
N MET A 88 -0.73 -18.28 40.70
CA MET A 88 -1.37 -17.47 39.66
C MET A 88 -0.37 -16.49 39.01
N GLU A 89 0.47 -15.83 39.80
CA GLU A 89 1.51 -14.93 39.28
C GLU A 89 2.53 -15.68 38.42
N ASN A 90 2.96 -16.88 38.86
CA ASN A 90 3.86 -17.72 38.07
C ASN A 90 3.21 -18.19 36.77
N PHE A 91 1.92 -18.55 36.81
CA PHE A 91 1.17 -18.91 35.61
C PHE A 91 1.16 -17.77 34.58
N TYR A 92 0.75 -16.56 34.99
CA TYR A 92 0.70 -15.41 34.08
C TYR A 92 2.08 -14.98 33.58
N LYS A 93 3.11 -15.06 34.43
CA LYS A 93 4.49 -14.77 34.03
C LYS A 93 4.99 -15.73 32.97
N THR A 94 4.69 -17.02 33.12
CA THR A 94 5.04 -18.06 32.14
C THR A 94 4.32 -17.84 30.81
N GLU A 95 3.02 -17.51 30.86
CA GLU A 95 2.24 -17.25 29.64
C GLU A 95 2.72 -15.98 28.92
N LEU A 96 3.09 -14.92 29.64
CA LEU A 96 3.67 -13.70 29.08
C LEU A 96 5.02 -13.95 28.40
N ASP A 97 5.86 -14.82 28.98
CA ASP A 97 7.16 -15.18 28.40
C ASP A 97 6.98 -16.04 27.14
N LYS A 98 5.99 -16.94 27.14
CA LYS A 98 5.63 -17.74 25.96
C LYS A 98 5.13 -16.87 24.82
N VAL A 99 4.18 -15.97 25.08
CA VAL A 99 3.66 -15.03 24.06
C VAL A 99 4.77 -14.14 23.49
N ARG A 100 5.69 -13.66 24.33
CA ARG A 100 6.86 -12.90 23.85
C ARG A 100 7.77 -13.73 22.97
N SER A 101 8.03 -14.99 23.33
CA SER A 101 8.84 -15.91 22.53
C SER A 101 8.18 -16.21 21.17
N ASP A 102 6.87 -16.47 21.15
CA ASP A 102 6.12 -16.76 19.93
C ASP A 102 6.09 -15.53 18.99
N LEU A 103 5.89 -14.34 19.55
CA LEU A 103 5.92 -13.09 18.79
C LEU A 103 7.30 -12.83 18.17
N GLU A 104 8.37 -13.08 18.90
CA GLU A 104 9.74 -12.95 18.39
C GLU A 104 10.05 -13.99 17.31
N ALA A 105 9.56 -15.23 17.47
CA ALA A 105 9.70 -16.27 16.47
C ALA A 105 8.96 -15.92 15.16
N GLU A 106 7.72 -15.43 15.26
CA GLU A 106 6.95 -14.96 14.09
C GLU A 106 7.60 -13.74 13.43
N ARG A 107 8.12 -12.81 14.23
CA ARG A 107 8.86 -11.65 13.70
C ARG A 107 10.08 -12.09 12.89
N LYS A 108 10.86 -13.04 13.40
CA LYS A 108 12.00 -13.63 12.68
C LYS A 108 11.57 -14.37 11.41
N LYS A 109 10.48 -15.13 11.44
CA LYS A 109 9.93 -15.79 10.23
C LYS A 109 9.55 -14.75 9.19
N HIS A 110 8.84 -13.71 9.59
CA HIS A 110 8.42 -12.64 8.69
C HIS A 110 9.60 -11.86 8.10
N ASP A 111 10.62 -11.55 8.90
CA ASP A 111 11.84 -10.90 8.41
C ASP A 111 12.63 -11.81 7.45
N SER A 112 12.72 -13.11 7.76
CA SER A 112 13.35 -14.09 6.86
C SER A 112 12.60 -14.24 5.53
N PHE A 113 11.26 -14.17 5.57
CA PHE A 113 10.41 -14.20 4.38
C PHE A 113 10.63 -12.96 3.53
N LYS A 114 10.65 -11.77 4.14
CA LYS A 114 10.99 -10.51 3.45
C LYS A 114 12.35 -10.58 2.76
N GLN A 115 13.35 -11.15 3.43
CA GLN A 115 14.70 -11.28 2.87
C GLN A 115 14.73 -12.27 1.70
N ARG A 116 14.03 -13.40 1.80
CA ARG A 116 13.90 -14.37 0.69
C ARG A 116 13.17 -13.77 -0.49
N MET A 117 12.02 -13.13 -0.26
CA MET A 117 11.25 -12.44 -1.29
C MET A 117 12.07 -11.34 -1.96
N ALA A 118 12.83 -10.55 -1.20
CA ALA A 118 13.74 -9.56 -1.77
C ALA A 118 14.82 -10.23 -2.63
N SER A 119 15.43 -11.33 -2.18
CA SER A 119 16.48 -12.02 -2.94
C SER A 119 15.98 -12.75 -4.20
N GLU A 120 14.78 -13.33 -4.16
CA GLU A 120 14.20 -14.11 -5.26
C GLU A 120 13.53 -13.20 -6.30
N LEU A 121 12.91 -12.10 -5.87
CA LEU A 121 12.24 -11.16 -6.77
C LEU A 121 13.15 -10.04 -7.30
N SER A 122 14.26 -9.71 -6.62
CA SER A 122 15.15 -8.62 -7.08
C SER A 122 15.67 -8.83 -8.51
N PRO A 123 16.12 -10.03 -8.95
CA PRO A 123 16.62 -10.17 -10.32
C PRO A 123 15.54 -9.99 -11.40
N GLU A 124 14.30 -10.41 -11.13
CA GLU A 124 13.18 -10.32 -12.08
C GLU A 124 12.57 -8.92 -12.12
N ILE A 125 12.46 -8.26 -10.96
CA ILE A 125 11.97 -6.88 -10.79
C ILE A 125 13.05 -5.84 -11.17
N GLU A 126 14.35 -6.13 -11.00
CA GLU A 126 15.41 -5.20 -11.44
C GLU A 126 15.60 -5.21 -12.96
N SER A 127 15.32 -6.32 -13.65
CA SER A 127 15.42 -6.36 -15.13
C SER A 127 14.24 -5.69 -15.84
N ARG A 128 13.09 -5.55 -15.16
CA ARG A 128 11.94 -4.75 -15.60
C ARG A 128 11.69 -3.72 -14.52
N GLY A 129 12.24 -2.51 -14.64
CA GLY A 129 12.18 -1.45 -13.62
C GLY A 129 10.77 -1.15 -13.07
N ASP A 130 10.27 -2.01 -12.19
CA ASP A 130 8.94 -1.97 -11.62
C ASP A 130 9.02 -1.11 -10.36
N LEU A 131 8.81 0.19 -10.57
CA LEU A 131 8.11 0.99 -9.59
C LEU A 131 6.81 0.26 -9.28
N SER A 132 6.59 -0.13 -8.02
CA SER A 132 5.30 -0.67 -7.54
C SER A 132 4.15 0.11 -8.17
N GLU A 133 3.49 -0.49 -9.16
CA GLU A 133 2.40 0.17 -9.86
C GLU A 133 1.17 0.26 -8.96
N ASP A 134 0.44 1.36 -9.05
CA ASP A 134 -0.87 1.51 -8.43
C ASP A 134 -1.87 0.57 -9.12
N ILE A 135 -2.19 -0.55 -8.49
CA ILE A 135 -3.12 -1.56 -9.02
C ILE A 135 -4.54 -1.01 -9.23
N THR A 136 -4.89 0.11 -8.60
CA THR A 136 -6.20 0.76 -8.77
C THR A 136 -6.24 1.66 -9.98
N ASN A 137 -5.08 2.02 -10.54
CA ASN A 137 -4.99 2.83 -11.75
C ASN A 137 -5.24 1.95 -13.00
N PRO A 138 -6.32 2.19 -13.76
CA PRO A 138 -6.59 1.44 -14.98
C PRO A 138 -5.65 1.83 -16.14
N CYS A 139 -4.92 2.95 -16.00
CA CYS A 139 -3.94 3.44 -16.95
C CYS A 139 -2.50 3.22 -16.47
N ARG A 140 -2.24 2.24 -15.60
CA ARG A 140 -0.87 1.81 -15.26
C ARG A 140 -0.17 1.20 -16.48
N GLU A 141 1.16 1.23 -16.50
CA GLU A 141 1.96 0.78 -17.65
C GLU A 141 1.64 -0.67 -18.03
N THR A 142 1.59 -1.59 -17.07
CA THR A 142 1.27 -3.00 -17.37
C THR A 142 -0.10 -3.16 -18.03
N GLN A 143 -1.07 -2.33 -17.65
CA GLN A 143 -2.41 -2.36 -18.21
C GLN A 143 -2.45 -1.72 -19.61
N LEU A 144 -1.72 -0.62 -19.82
CA LEU A 144 -1.57 0.02 -21.14
C LEU A 144 -0.90 -0.92 -22.14
N ARG A 145 0.16 -1.64 -21.72
CA ARG A 145 0.82 -2.66 -22.55
C ARG A 145 -0.15 -3.79 -22.92
N LYS A 146 -0.91 -4.31 -21.96
CA LYS A 146 -1.96 -5.32 -22.24
C LYS A 146 -3.02 -4.85 -23.22
N MET A 147 -3.47 -3.59 -23.09
CA MET A 147 -4.44 -3.01 -24.03
C MET A 147 -3.85 -2.87 -25.44
N TYR A 148 -2.58 -2.53 -25.55
CA TYR A 148 -1.86 -2.49 -26.83
C TYR A 148 -1.72 -3.88 -27.45
N ASP A 149 -1.34 -4.89 -26.66
CA ASP A 149 -1.24 -6.28 -27.10
C ASP A 149 -2.62 -6.81 -27.56
N GLN A 150 -3.69 -6.44 -26.84
CA GLN A 150 -5.06 -6.81 -27.24
C GLN A 150 -5.46 -6.17 -28.57
N LEU A 151 -5.12 -4.90 -28.77
CA LEU A 151 -5.35 -4.21 -30.05
C LEU A 151 -4.59 -4.90 -31.19
N GLN A 152 -3.33 -5.30 -30.95
CA GLN A 152 -2.48 -5.97 -31.93
C GLN A 152 -2.91 -7.41 -32.24
N LEU A 153 -3.22 -8.22 -31.22
CA LEU A 153 -3.41 -9.66 -31.36
C LEU A 153 -4.87 -10.05 -31.63
N VAL A 154 -5.82 -9.21 -31.23
CA VAL A 154 -7.26 -9.54 -31.29
C VAL A 154 -8.01 -8.64 -32.25
N GLU A 155 -7.90 -7.32 -32.12
CA GLU A 155 -8.69 -6.38 -32.92
C GLU A 155 -8.11 -6.16 -34.32
N TRP A 156 -6.79 -6.01 -34.43
CA TRP A 156 -6.13 -5.79 -35.71
C TRP A 156 -6.37 -6.91 -36.75
N PRO A 157 -6.28 -8.21 -36.41
CA PRO A 157 -6.57 -9.28 -37.38
C PRO A 157 -8.00 -9.22 -37.94
N LYS A 158 -9.00 -8.96 -37.08
CA LYS A 158 -10.41 -8.82 -37.50
C LYS A 158 -10.58 -7.65 -38.46
N ILE A 159 -9.93 -6.53 -38.14
CA ILE A 159 -9.98 -5.31 -38.95
C ILE A 159 -9.29 -5.54 -40.30
N LYS A 160 -8.13 -6.21 -40.31
CA LYS A 160 -7.40 -6.54 -41.54
C LYS A 160 -8.21 -7.47 -42.45
N GLU A 161 -8.88 -8.47 -41.89
CA GLU A 161 -9.79 -9.35 -42.63
C GLU A 161 -10.97 -8.57 -43.24
N ALA A 162 -11.55 -7.62 -42.49
CA ALA A 162 -12.62 -6.76 -42.97
C ALA A 162 -12.16 -5.80 -44.09
N PHE A 163 -10.93 -5.27 -44.01
CA PHE A 163 -10.31 -4.48 -45.09
C PHE A 163 -10.06 -5.31 -46.35
N ASN A 164 -9.54 -6.54 -46.21
CA ASN A 164 -9.33 -7.45 -47.33
C ASN A 164 -10.65 -7.80 -48.03
N SER A 165 -11.69 -8.08 -47.24
CA SER A 165 -13.01 -8.45 -47.75
C SER A 165 -13.73 -7.30 -48.46
N SER A 166 -13.36 -6.05 -48.16
CA SER A 166 -13.88 -4.84 -48.82
C SER A 166 -13.04 -4.38 -50.02
N GLY A 167 -12.01 -5.14 -50.41
CA GLY A 167 -11.16 -4.83 -51.57
C GLY A 167 -10.20 -3.66 -51.34
N TYR A 168 -9.93 -3.29 -50.09
CA TYR A 168 -9.05 -2.18 -49.73
C TYR A 168 -7.62 -2.66 -49.43
N ASP A 169 -6.60 -1.86 -49.78
CA ASP A 169 -5.19 -2.20 -49.58
C ASP A 169 -4.80 -2.20 -48.08
N PRO A 170 -4.30 -3.32 -47.52
CA PRO A 170 -3.78 -3.42 -46.16
C PRO A 170 -2.71 -2.38 -45.81
N SER A 171 -1.91 -1.96 -46.79
CA SER A 171 -0.83 -0.97 -46.59
C SER A 171 -1.39 0.39 -46.16
N ASN A 172 -2.60 0.73 -46.60
CA ASN A 172 -3.29 1.95 -46.18
C ASN A 172 -3.79 1.85 -44.74
N ALA A 173 -4.17 0.65 -44.29
CA ALA A 173 -4.61 0.42 -42.91
C ALA A 173 -3.43 0.49 -41.93
N GLU A 174 -2.26 -0.01 -42.31
CA GLU A 174 -1.03 0.10 -41.51
C GLU A 174 -0.57 1.56 -41.37
N ARG A 175 -0.56 2.31 -42.48
CA ARG A 175 -0.27 3.75 -42.45
C ARG A 175 -1.26 4.49 -41.55
N LEU A 176 -2.55 4.17 -41.65
CA LEU A 176 -3.58 4.76 -40.80
C LEU A 176 -3.31 4.54 -39.31
N VAL A 177 -2.97 3.32 -38.90
CA VAL A 177 -2.64 3.00 -37.51
C VAL A 177 -1.47 3.88 -37.04
N LYS A 178 -0.37 3.90 -37.79
CA LYS A 178 0.82 4.70 -37.46
C LYS A 178 0.49 6.19 -37.33
N ASP A 179 -0.13 6.76 -38.36
CA ASP A 179 -0.49 8.18 -38.40
C ASP A 179 -1.42 8.54 -37.22
N THR A 180 -2.35 7.65 -36.87
CA THR A 180 -3.29 7.88 -35.77
C THR A 180 -2.58 7.93 -34.42
N PHE A 181 -1.63 7.03 -34.15
CA PHE A 181 -0.81 7.07 -32.94
C PHE A 181 0.06 8.34 -32.89
N GLU A 182 0.61 8.78 -34.02
CA GLU A 182 1.39 10.03 -34.09
C GLU A 182 0.53 11.27 -33.84
N VAL A 183 -0.70 11.32 -34.39
CA VAL A 183 -1.67 12.39 -34.15
C VAL A 183 -2.06 12.44 -32.67
N ALA A 184 -2.44 11.29 -32.08
CA ALA A 184 -2.80 11.22 -30.66
C ALA A 184 -1.65 11.69 -29.75
N TRP A 185 -0.42 11.27 -30.07
CA TRP A 185 0.77 11.72 -29.36
C TRP A 185 0.97 13.23 -29.44
N GLY A 186 0.93 13.79 -30.65
CA GLY A 186 1.12 15.22 -30.87
C GLY A 186 0.05 16.08 -30.17
N ASP A 187 -1.20 15.62 -30.16
CA ASP A 187 -2.30 16.31 -29.48
C ASP A 187 -2.12 16.29 -27.95
N MET A 188 -1.72 15.16 -27.37
CA MET A 188 -1.49 15.07 -25.92
C MET A 188 -0.22 15.80 -25.46
N GLU A 189 0.84 15.79 -26.27
CA GLU A 189 2.04 16.62 -26.06
C GLU A 189 1.68 18.11 -26.04
N ARG A 190 0.86 18.56 -27.00
CA ARG A 190 0.37 19.94 -27.03
C ARG A 190 -0.43 20.28 -25.78
N LYS A 191 -1.39 19.43 -25.38
CA LYS A 191 -2.16 19.62 -24.14
C LYS A 191 -1.27 19.65 -22.90
N LYS A 192 -0.27 18.78 -22.80
CA LYS A 192 0.73 18.80 -21.71
C LYS A 192 1.51 20.12 -21.69
N LYS A 193 1.92 20.63 -22.85
CA LYS A 193 2.62 21.91 -22.99
C LYS A 193 1.72 23.08 -22.58
N ASP A 194 0.47 23.10 -23.02
CA ASP A 194 -0.51 24.14 -22.69
C ASP A 194 -0.80 24.16 -21.17
N MET A 195 -0.96 22.98 -20.55
CA MET A 195 -1.07 22.85 -19.10
C MET A 195 0.17 23.41 -18.41
N LYS A 196 1.38 23.02 -18.86
CA LYS A 196 2.63 23.52 -18.27
C LYS A 196 2.73 25.05 -18.36
N GLN A 197 2.31 25.64 -19.47
CA GLN A 197 2.27 27.10 -19.63
C GLN A 197 1.27 27.75 -18.66
N LEU A 198 0.06 27.20 -18.54
CA LEU A 198 -0.96 27.67 -17.59
C LEU A 198 -0.43 27.71 -16.16
N PHE A 199 0.24 26.63 -15.73
CA PHE A 199 0.84 26.54 -14.40
C PHE A 199 2.09 27.41 -14.21
N SER A 200 2.78 27.79 -15.29
CA SER A 200 3.98 28.65 -15.23
C SER A 200 3.64 30.13 -15.11
N LEU A 201 2.49 30.56 -15.63
CA LEU A 201 2.02 31.95 -15.60
C LEU A 201 1.79 32.50 -14.18
N ASP A 202 1.53 31.63 -13.20
CA ASP A 202 1.24 32.01 -11.79
C ASP A 202 2.48 32.07 -10.88
N SER A 203 3.69 31.85 -11.42
CA SER A 203 4.91 31.65 -10.63
C SER A 203 5.73 32.92 -10.38
N THR A 204 5.10 34.01 -9.91
CA THR A 204 5.82 35.22 -9.44
C THR A 204 6.54 35.03 -8.10
N THR A 205 6.40 33.87 -7.45
CA THR A 205 6.94 33.61 -6.10
C THR A 205 7.74 32.31 -6.09
N GLN A 206 9.04 32.37 -5.78
CA GLN A 206 10.03 31.27 -5.83
C GLN A 206 9.72 30.05 -4.92
N GLN A 207 8.66 30.09 -4.10
CA GLN A 207 8.32 29.04 -3.13
C GLN A 207 7.41 27.93 -3.71
N SER A 208 7.03 28.01 -5.00
CA SER A 208 5.89 27.28 -5.57
C SER A 208 6.23 26.07 -6.47
N THR A 209 7.49 25.83 -6.85
CA THR A 209 7.83 24.89 -7.94
C THR A 209 7.42 23.43 -7.69
N LYS A 210 7.58 22.91 -6.46
CA LYS A 210 7.20 21.52 -6.14
C LYS A 210 5.69 21.30 -6.14
N LYS A 211 4.91 22.16 -5.47
CA LYS A 211 3.45 22.06 -5.45
C LYS A 211 2.85 22.25 -6.84
N VAL A 212 3.37 23.19 -7.62
CA VAL A 212 2.96 23.41 -9.01
C VAL A 212 3.20 22.15 -9.86
N SER A 213 4.33 21.48 -9.67
CA SER A 213 4.62 20.19 -10.33
C SER A 213 3.63 19.09 -9.93
N GLU A 214 3.25 18.99 -8.65
CA GLU A 214 2.26 18.01 -8.17
C GLU A 214 0.88 18.29 -8.77
N TYR A 215 0.44 19.54 -8.82
CA TYR A 215 -0.82 19.93 -9.46
C TYR A 215 -0.81 19.66 -10.97
N MET A 216 0.31 19.93 -11.65
CA MET A 216 0.47 19.61 -13.07
C MET A 216 0.35 18.10 -13.32
N GLN A 217 1.02 17.28 -12.51
CA GLN A 217 0.91 15.82 -12.60
C GLN A 217 -0.52 15.34 -12.32
N ALA A 218 -1.21 15.91 -11.34
CA ALA A 218 -2.60 15.61 -11.05
C ALA A 218 -3.53 16.00 -12.22
N ALA A 219 -3.30 17.14 -12.87
CA ALA A 219 -4.07 17.57 -14.04
C ALA A 219 -3.89 16.61 -15.22
N VAL A 220 -2.65 16.16 -15.49
CA VAL A 220 -2.36 15.15 -16.52
C VAL A 220 -3.06 13.82 -16.19
N ARG A 221 -2.99 13.35 -14.93
CA ARG A 221 -3.68 12.12 -14.51
C ARG A 221 -5.20 12.25 -14.64
N ASN A 222 -5.78 13.39 -14.25
CA ASN A 222 -7.22 13.63 -14.39
C ASN A 222 -7.65 13.63 -15.86
N LEU A 223 -6.86 14.23 -16.75
CA LEU A 223 -7.11 14.17 -18.18
C LEU A 223 -7.06 12.72 -18.69
N GLN A 224 -6.06 11.95 -18.27
CA GLN A 224 -5.92 10.54 -18.64
C GLN A 224 -7.15 9.72 -18.19
N MET A 225 -7.60 9.92 -16.95
CA MET A 225 -8.80 9.26 -16.41
C MET A 225 -10.08 9.69 -17.12
N ALA A 226 -10.22 10.98 -17.46
CA ALA A 226 -11.37 11.47 -18.21
C ALA A 226 -11.45 10.83 -19.61
N LEU A 227 -10.32 10.69 -20.30
CA LEU A 227 -10.25 9.98 -21.57
C LEU A 227 -10.56 8.48 -21.41
N PHE A 228 -10.05 7.84 -20.36
CA PHE A 228 -10.29 6.42 -20.11
C PHE A 228 -11.79 6.09 -19.95
N TYR A 229 -12.53 6.92 -19.22
CA TYR A 229 -13.96 6.71 -18.99
C TYR A 229 -14.89 7.29 -20.07
N SER A 230 -14.36 8.08 -21.00
CA SER A 230 -15.14 8.60 -22.12
C SER A 230 -15.41 7.55 -23.19
N GLN A 231 -16.50 7.72 -23.96
CA GLN A 231 -16.72 6.86 -25.12
C GLN A 231 -15.67 7.17 -26.18
N LYS A 232 -15.04 6.13 -26.73
CA LYS A 232 -13.95 6.30 -27.74
C LYS A 232 -14.40 7.13 -28.94
N ALA A 233 -15.65 7.00 -29.38
CA ALA A 233 -16.22 7.78 -30.47
C ALA A 233 -16.29 9.28 -30.18
N ASP A 234 -16.55 9.66 -28.92
CA ASP A 234 -16.60 11.07 -28.51
C ASP A 234 -15.20 11.69 -28.47
N VAL A 235 -14.18 10.88 -28.12
CA VAL A 235 -12.77 11.30 -28.06
C VAL A 235 -12.23 11.72 -29.43
N VAL A 236 -12.73 11.09 -30.50
CA VAL A 236 -12.28 11.33 -31.88
C VAL A 236 -13.27 12.12 -32.73
N LYS A 237 -14.34 12.66 -32.13
CA LYS A 237 -15.44 13.29 -32.87
C LYS A 237 -14.94 14.43 -33.77
N ASP A 238 -14.06 15.29 -33.26
CA ASP A 238 -13.51 16.42 -34.01
C ASP A 238 -12.55 15.95 -35.11
N GLN A 239 -11.74 14.93 -34.83
CA GLN A 239 -10.78 14.35 -35.77
C GLN A 239 -11.49 13.62 -36.92
N LEU A 240 -12.54 12.85 -36.61
CA LEU A 240 -13.36 12.14 -37.59
C LEU A 240 -14.18 13.08 -38.48
N SER A 241 -14.62 14.22 -37.93
CA SER A 241 -15.36 15.23 -38.69
C SER A 241 -14.57 15.80 -39.87
N SER A 242 -13.23 15.78 -39.79
CA SER A 242 -12.33 16.25 -40.85
C SER A 242 -12.12 15.25 -41.99
N LEU A 243 -12.48 13.97 -41.80
CA LEU A 243 -12.20 12.89 -42.74
C LEU A 243 -13.36 12.67 -43.72
N ARG A 244 -13.23 13.19 -44.94
CA ARG A 244 -14.20 12.95 -46.03
C ARG A 244 -14.02 11.54 -46.62
N ILE A 245 -14.92 10.61 -46.27
CA ILE A 245 -15.04 9.30 -46.95
C ILE A 245 -16.49 9.08 -47.40
N THR A 246 -16.63 8.58 -48.63
CA THR A 246 -17.88 8.32 -49.35
C THR A 246 -18.43 6.90 -49.16
N ASP A 247 -17.61 5.88 -48.89
CA ASP A 247 -18.08 4.50 -48.63
C ASP A 247 -18.41 4.29 -47.14
N LEU A 248 -19.66 3.97 -46.83
CA LEU A 248 -20.20 3.81 -45.47
C LEU A 248 -19.63 2.59 -44.72
N GLN A 249 -19.34 1.46 -45.40
CA GLN A 249 -18.83 0.26 -44.74
C GLN A 249 -17.35 0.41 -44.38
N VAL A 250 -16.55 0.88 -45.35
CA VAL A 250 -15.13 1.17 -45.14
C VAL A 250 -14.95 2.30 -44.12
N LYS A 251 -15.85 3.29 -44.11
CA LYS A 251 -15.87 4.36 -43.11
C LYS A 251 -16.12 3.81 -41.70
N GLY A 252 -17.01 2.84 -41.52
CA GLY A 252 -17.25 2.21 -40.21
C GLY A 252 -16.00 1.54 -39.65
N ILE A 253 -15.35 0.69 -40.46
CA ILE A 253 -14.13 -0.04 -40.08
C ILE A 253 -12.99 0.95 -39.79
N ARG A 254 -12.80 1.94 -40.67
CA ARG A 254 -11.77 2.97 -40.51
C ARG A 254 -11.98 3.81 -39.25
N ASN A 255 -13.22 4.23 -38.98
CA ASN A 255 -13.52 5.03 -37.80
C ASN A 255 -13.30 4.24 -36.51
N HIS A 256 -13.61 2.94 -36.53
CA HIS A 256 -13.37 2.07 -35.39
C HIS A 256 -11.87 1.96 -35.08
N ILE A 257 -11.02 1.60 -36.05
CA ILE A 257 -9.57 1.52 -35.82
C ILE A 257 -8.97 2.87 -35.42
N PHE A 258 -9.45 3.96 -36.02
CA PHE A 258 -9.01 5.30 -35.66
C PHE A 258 -9.35 5.62 -34.20
N ALA A 259 -10.58 5.34 -33.77
CA ALA A 259 -11.02 5.56 -32.39
C ALA A 259 -10.21 4.73 -31.38
N GLU A 260 -9.96 3.45 -31.68
CA GLU A 260 -9.17 2.55 -30.84
C GLU A 260 -7.71 3.02 -30.71
N CYS A 261 -7.03 3.26 -31.84
CA CYS A 261 -5.63 3.70 -31.85
C CYS A 261 -5.46 5.08 -31.23
N TYR A 262 -6.35 6.03 -31.52
CA TYR A 262 -6.25 7.38 -30.99
C TYR A 262 -6.49 7.40 -29.48
N TRP A 263 -7.51 6.69 -29.00
CA TRP A 263 -7.81 6.59 -27.57
C TRP A 263 -6.63 5.99 -26.81
N LEU A 264 -6.12 4.83 -27.24
CA LEU A 264 -5.01 4.17 -26.57
C LEU A 264 -3.72 4.99 -26.67
N GLY A 265 -3.42 5.54 -27.84
CA GLY A 265 -2.28 6.43 -28.05
C GLY A 265 -2.32 7.67 -27.16
N SER A 266 -3.51 8.23 -26.93
CA SER A 266 -3.69 9.37 -26.02
C SER A 266 -3.38 8.97 -24.57
N LEU A 267 -3.88 7.81 -24.12
CA LEU A 267 -3.61 7.32 -22.76
C LEU A 267 -2.11 7.04 -22.54
N MET A 268 -1.46 6.42 -23.52
CA MET A 268 -0.02 6.13 -23.49
C MET A 268 0.83 7.41 -23.51
N ALA A 269 0.45 8.40 -24.31
CA ALA A 269 1.11 9.70 -24.37
C ALA A 269 0.98 10.47 -23.05
N LEU A 270 -0.13 10.30 -22.32
CA LEU A 270 -0.35 10.94 -21.02
C LEU A 270 0.34 10.22 -19.85
N HIS A 271 0.74 8.95 -20.03
CA HIS A 271 1.49 8.19 -19.03
C HIS A 271 2.81 8.89 -18.63
N ASN A 272 3.36 8.52 -17.47
CA ASN A 272 4.62 9.03 -16.95
C ASN A 272 5.48 7.87 -16.38
N PRO A 273 6.55 7.46 -17.06
CA PRO A 273 7.06 8.02 -18.30
C PRO A 273 6.17 7.70 -19.52
N PRO A 274 6.08 8.56 -20.54
CA PRO A 274 5.24 8.31 -21.71
C PRO A 274 5.63 7.02 -22.45
N LEU A 275 4.65 6.30 -23.00
CA LEU A 275 4.86 5.07 -23.78
C LEU A 275 4.61 5.33 -25.26
N LYS A 276 5.52 4.91 -26.14
CA LYS A 276 5.38 5.13 -27.60
C LYS A 276 5.70 3.86 -28.39
N PRO A 277 4.95 3.54 -29.46
CA PRO A 277 5.36 2.48 -30.38
C PRO A 277 6.67 2.84 -31.10
N ASN A 278 7.62 1.91 -31.16
CA ASN A 278 8.89 2.11 -31.85
C ASN A 278 8.78 1.80 -33.35
N TRP A 279 8.26 2.75 -34.12
CA TRP A 279 8.14 2.62 -35.58
C TRP A 279 9.48 2.53 -36.33
N GLN A 280 10.61 2.80 -35.65
CA GLN A 280 11.96 2.69 -36.20
C GLN A 280 12.64 1.35 -35.84
N CYS A 281 11.94 0.44 -35.14
CA CYS A 281 12.48 -0.89 -34.84
C CYS A 281 12.57 -1.69 -36.15
N CYS A 282 13.75 -1.68 -36.76
CA CYS A 282 14.06 -2.32 -38.02
C CYS A 282 14.23 -3.83 -37.87
N ASP A 283 13.15 -4.59 -37.61
CA ASP A 283 13.16 -6.01 -37.95
C ASP A 283 12.72 -6.16 -39.41
N ALA A 284 13.68 -6.07 -40.34
CA ALA A 284 13.46 -6.20 -41.79
C ALA A 284 12.79 -7.52 -42.23
N ASN A 285 12.65 -8.50 -41.33
CA ASN A 285 12.02 -9.81 -41.58
C ASN A 285 10.63 -9.95 -40.96
N ARG A 286 10.09 -8.89 -40.35
CA ARG A 286 8.85 -8.96 -39.61
C ARG A 286 7.97 -7.80 -40.09
N SER A 287 6.95 -8.12 -40.88
CA SER A 287 5.80 -7.24 -41.17
C SER A 287 5.05 -6.96 -39.86
N VAL A 288 5.68 -6.23 -38.95
CA VAL A 288 5.15 -5.97 -37.61
C VAL A 288 4.41 -4.66 -37.70
N ASN A 289 3.12 -4.79 -37.99
CA ASN A 289 2.19 -3.67 -38.14
C ASN A 289 2.01 -2.87 -36.83
N PHE A 290 2.36 -3.48 -35.70
CA PHE A 290 2.36 -2.90 -34.35
C PHE A 290 3.71 -3.16 -33.68
N PRO A 291 4.64 -2.18 -33.67
CA PRO A 291 5.97 -2.35 -33.12
C PRO A 291 5.95 -2.43 -31.59
N PRO A 292 7.05 -2.90 -30.96
CA PRO A 292 7.15 -2.90 -29.51
C PRO A 292 7.05 -1.48 -28.92
N LEU A 293 6.48 -1.39 -27.73
CA LEU A 293 6.39 -0.14 -26.98
C LEU A 293 7.69 0.17 -26.25
N ILE A 294 8.15 1.41 -26.41
CA ILE A 294 9.34 1.97 -25.77
C ILE A 294 8.97 3.14 -24.85
N ILE A 295 9.83 3.39 -23.87
CA ILE A 295 9.85 4.65 -23.13
C ILE A 295 10.87 5.57 -23.81
N PRO A 296 10.49 6.75 -24.34
CA PRO A 296 11.41 7.60 -25.11
C PRO A 296 12.69 7.99 -24.36
N SER A 297 12.62 8.19 -23.04
CA SER A 297 13.79 8.53 -22.21
C SER A 297 14.79 7.39 -22.03
N GLU A 298 14.44 6.15 -22.37
CA GLU A 298 15.37 5.02 -22.35
C GLU A 298 16.20 4.94 -23.63
N VAL A 299 15.67 5.39 -24.77
CA VAL A 299 16.37 5.37 -26.07
C VAL A 299 17.53 6.37 -26.11
N GLU A 300 17.39 7.53 -25.46
CA GLU A 300 18.45 8.54 -25.36
C GLU A 300 19.64 8.08 -24.49
N LYS A 301 19.43 7.21 -23.51
CA LYS A 301 20.51 6.65 -22.66
C LYS A 301 21.40 5.65 -23.42
N PHE A 302 20.84 4.92 -24.38
CA PHE A 302 21.63 3.97 -25.18
C PHE A 302 22.46 4.65 -26.28
N GLN A 303 22.05 5.81 -26.78
CA GLN A 303 22.84 6.56 -27.77
C GLN A 303 24.10 7.23 -27.18
N TRP A 304 24.11 7.54 -25.88
CA TRP A 304 25.29 8.12 -25.21
C TRP A 304 26.41 7.10 -24.91
N ASN A 305 26.10 5.81 -24.84
CA ASN A 305 27.08 4.77 -24.48
C ASN A 305 27.82 4.15 -25.67
N PHE A 306 27.49 4.52 -26.91
CA PHE A 306 28.17 4.03 -28.12
C PHE A 306 29.10 5.07 -28.76
N ASN A 307 29.21 6.29 -28.20
CA ASN A 307 30.03 7.38 -28.72
C ASN A 307 31.15 7.82 -27.75
N ASN A 308 31.62 6.95 -26.86
CA ASN A 308 32.86 7.16 -26.08
C ASN A 308 33.88 6.07 -26.40
#